data_AF-A0AAW2IXJ9-F1
#
_entry.id   AF-A0AAW2IXJ9-F1
#
_cell.length_a   1.000
_cell.length_b   1.000
_cell.length_c   1.000
_cell.angle_alpha   90.00
_cell.angle_beta   90.00
_cell.angle_gamma   90.00
#
_symmetry.space_group_name_H-M   'P 1'
#
loop_
_entity.id
_entity.type
_entity.pdbx_description
1 polymer ?
#
loop_
_entity_poly.entity_id
_entity_poly.type
_entity_poly.pdbx_seq_one_letter_code
_entity_poly.pdbx_strand_id
1 'polypeptide(L)'
;MVNEIDLDLLCNATMDLLIQFAYPSLSGYGKFTISYTISHLMAYGGELTFTLDNAIPLTDQDNKKIPMNDVYALIYKSIQKYAERYDGQFLVRLMIRVYMTGEKKERPLFSLEGSSKSFLNHEPELREIKPIPTKEIRYHKSSYPTHITALKPCHTKLKPFIVADIETLLIDDVHKPMRQVSWWYTPVNRSLIL
;
A
#
# COMPACT_ATOMS: atom_id res chain seq x y z
N MET A 1 17.28 13.54 -12.39
CA MET A 1 16.02 13.95 -13.03
C MET A 1 15.37 12.69 -13.56
N VAL A 2 14.29 12.21 -12.94
CA VAL A 2 13.49 11.10 -13.50
C VAL A 2 12.96 11.59 -14.85
N ASN A 3 13.33 10.93 -15.94
CA ASN A 3 12.92 11.37 -17.27
C ASN A 3 11.42 11.13 -17.43
N GLU A 4 10.73 11.97 -18.20
CA GLU A 4 9.30 11.81 -18.54
C GLU A 4 9.02 10.38 -19.08
N ILE A 5 9.97 9.83 -19.82
CA ILE A 5 10.00 8.45 -20.33
C ILE A 5 9.95 7.40 -19.21
N ASP A 6 10.64 7.62 -18.09
CA ASP A 6 10.65 6.68 -16.96
C ASP A 6 9.31 6.70 -16.21
N LEU A 7 8.66 7.86 -16.15
CA LEU A 7 7.36 8.02 -15.51
C LEU A 7 6.28 7.28 -16.31
N ASP A 8 6.22 7.49 -17.62
CA ASP A 8 5.26 6.83 -18.51
C ASP A 8 5.44 5.31 -18.48
N LEU A 9 6.68 4.83 -18.46
CA LEU A 9 6.98 3.41 -18.33
C LEU A 9 6.41 2.83 -17.04
N LEU A 10 6.56 3.52 -15.90
CA LEU A 10 6.03 3.08 -14.61
C LEU A 10 4.50 3.12 -14.56
N CYS A 11 3.88 4.13 -15.15
CA CYS A 11 2.44 4.22 -15.28
C CYS A 11 1.89 3.07 -16.12
N ASN A 12 2.50 2.80 -17.28
CA ASN A 12 2.12 1.71 -18.18
C ASN A 12 2.31 0.35 -17.52
N ALA A 13 3.45 0.11 -16.87
CA ALA A 13 3.68 -1.14 -16.13
C ALA A 13 2.64 -1.35 -15.03
N THR A 14 2.26 -0.29 -14.32
CA THR A 14 1.20 -0.38 -13.29
C THR A 14 -0.16 -0.72 -13.92
N MET A 15 -0.52 -0.08 -15.03
CA MET A 15 -1.77 -0.38 -15.74
C MET A 15 -1.80 -1.79 -16.30
N ASP A 16 -0.71 -2.26 -16.89
CA ASP A 16 -0.60 -3.63 -17.41
C ASP A 16 -0.84 -4.65 -16.29
N LEU A 17 -0.24 -4.46 -15.11
CA LEU A 17 -0.50 -5.31 -13.96
C LEU A 17 -1.98 -5.28 -13.52
N LEU A 18 -2.63 -4.12 -13.57
CA LEU A 18 -4.06 -4.01 -13.24
C LEU A 18 -4.93 -4.73 -14.27
N ILE A 19 -4.65 -4.54 -15.56
CA ILE A 19 -5.39 -5.17 -16.67
C ILE A 19 -5.23 -6.68 -16.62
N GLN A 20 -4.03 -7.15 -16.29
CA GLN A 20 -3.72 -8.56 -16.21
C GLN A 20 -4.31 -9.23 -14.97
N PHE A 21 -4.19 -8.61 -13.79
CA PHE A 21 -4.46 -9.28 -12.52
C PHE A 21 -5.66 -8.75 -11.74
N ALA A 22 -6.04 -7.48 -11.92
CA ALA A 22 -7.07 -6.83 -11.12
C ALA A 22 -8.42 -6.78 -11.84
N TYR A 23 -8.46 -6.19 -13.04
CA TYR A 23 -9.70 -5.98 -13.80
C TYR A 23 -10.46 -7.27 -14.15
N PRO A 24 -9.81 -8.38 -14.55
CA PRO A 24 -10.51 -9.63 -14.88
C PRO A 24 -11.21 -10.25 -13.67
N SER A 25 -10.65 -10.07 -12.48
CA SER A 25 -11.19 -10.62 -11.23
C SER A 25 -11.99 -9.62 -10.40
N LEU A 26 -12.23 -8.42 -10.92
CA LEU A 26 -12.90 -7.36 -10.18
C LEU A 26 -14.33 -7.78 -9.81
N SER A 27 -14.62 -7.67 -8.52
CA SER A 27 -15.85 -8.11 -7.88
C SER A 27 -16.20 -7.06 -6.83
N GLY A 28 -17.42 -6.52 -6.88
CA GLY A 28 -17.89 -5.43 -6.01
C GLY A 28 -16.97 -4.21 -5.99
N TYR A 29 -16.84 -3.57 -4.83
CA TYR A 29 -15.97 -2.43 -4.62
C TYR A 29 -14.50 -2.84 -4.66
N GLY A 30 -13.67 -2.16 -5.46
CA GLY A 30 -12.25 -2.42 -5.59
C GLY A 30 -11.39 -1.17 -5.42
N LYS A 31 -10.21 -1.32 -4.82
CA LYS A 31 -9.16 -0.31 -4.74
C LYS A 31 -7.78 -0.98 -4.69
N PHE A 32 -6.72 -0.28 -5.01
CA PHE A 32 -5.37 -0.82 -4.98
C PHE A 32 -4.36 0.18 -4.43
N THR A 33 -3.21 -0.31 -4.00
CA THR A 33 -2.05 0.50 -3.64
C THR A 33 -0.86 0.11 -4.51
N ILE A 34 0.03 1.07 -4.78
CA ILE A 34 1.28 0.86 -5.50
C ILE A 34 2.41 0.87 -4.47
N SER A 35 3.27 -0.14 -4.52
CA SER A 35 4.45 -0.24 -3.66
C SER A 35 5.70 -0.43 -4.51
N TYR A 36 6.76 0.27 -4.12
CA TYR A 36 8.06 0.23 -4.76
C TYR A 36 9.08 -0.37 -3.83
N THR A 37 9.97 -1.17 -4.41
CA THR A 37 11.22 -1.57 -3.77
C THR A 37 12.35 -0.87 -4.49
N ILE A 38 13.07 -0.01 -3.77
CA ILE A 38 14.23 0.71 -4.28
C ILE A 38 15.50 0.11 -3.68
N SER A 39 16.58 0.10 -4.46
CA SER A 39 17.91 -0.25 -3.97
C SER A 39 18.75 1.00 -3.82
N HIS A 40 19.33 1.17 -2.64
CA HIS A 40 20.16 2.33 -2.33
C HIS A 40 21.60 2.07 -2.76
N LEU A 41 22.08 2.82 -3.76
CA LEU A 41 23.47 2.77 -4.24
C LEU A 41 24.50 3.01 -3.12
N MET A 42 24.15 3.78 -2.09
CA MET A 42 25.08 4.30 -1.07
C MET A 42 25.05 3.55 0.27
N ALA A 43 24.18 2.55 0.47
CA ALA A 43 24.05 1.87 1.77
C ALA A 43 24.02 0.34 1.61
N TYR A 44 25.19 -0.30 1.70
CA TYR A 44 25.38 -1.75 1.94
C TYR A 44 24.35 -2.73 1.35
N GLY A 45 23.88 -2.50 0.11
CA GLY A 45 22.93 -3.39 -0.57
C GLY A 45 21.53 -3.50 0.05
N GLY A 46 21.10 -2.53 0.85
CA GLY A 46 19.77 -2.53 1.45
C GLY A 46 18.67 -2.23 0.43
N GLU A 47 17.68 -3.12 0.30
CA GLU A 47 16.42 -2.85 -0.39
C GLU A 47 15.42 -2.20 0.57
N LEU A 48 14.85 -1.07 0.18
CA LEU A 48 13.77 -0.40 0.91
C LEU A 48 12.46 -0.57 0.16
N THR A 49 11.45 -1.16 0.81
CA THR A 49 10.10 -1.28 0.26
C THR A 49 9.15 -0.30 0.94
N PHE A 50 8.41 0.46 0.16
CA PHE A 50 7.42 1.42 0.65
C PHE A 50 6.22 1.51 -0.28
N THR A 51 5.08 1.95 0.26
CA THR A 51 3.86 2.22 -0.51
C THR A 51 3.84 3.70 -0.88
N LEU A 52 3.53 4.02 -2.13
CA LEU A 52 3.52 5.38 -2.64
C LEU A 52 2.50 6.22 -1.88
N ASP A 53 1.21 5.97 -2.05
CA ASP A 53 0.19 6.85 -1.48
C ASP A 53 -1.00 6.06 -0.96
N ASN A 54 -2.04 6.78 -0.58
CA ASN A 54 -3.34 6.20 -0.30
C ASN A 54 -3.84 5.33 -1.46
N ALA A 55 -4.74 4.40 -1.14
CA ALA A 55 -5.30 3.50 -2.14
C ALA A 55 -6.05 4.27 -3.25
N ILE A 56 -5.86 3.84 -4.49
CA ILE A 56 -6.54 4.34 -5.68
C ILE A 56 -7.76 3.45 -5.94
N PRO A 57 -8.98 4.00 -6.07
CA PRO A 57 -10.17 3.20 -6.34
C PRO A 57 -10.18 2.68 -7.79
N LEU A 58 -10.67 1.44 -7.97
CA LEU A 58 -11.01 0.84 -9.26
C LEU A 58 -12.51 0.92 -9.55
N THR A 59 -13.31 1.11 -8.52
CA THR A 59 -14.75 1.32 -8.59
C THR A 59 -15.17 2.50 -7.73
N ASP A 60 -16.27 3.13 -8.09
CA ASP A 60 -16.94 4.12 -7.25
C ASP A 60 -17.66 3.48 -6.05
N GLN A 61 -18.37 4.30 -5.28
CA GLN A 61 -19.10 3.85 -4.09
C GLN A 61 -20.31 2.96 -4.43
N ASP A 62 -20.81 3.04 -5.66
CA ASP A 62 -21.93 2.26 -6.19
C ASP A 62 -21.46 0.96 -6.87
N ASN A 63 -20.17 0.61 -6.72
CA ASN A 63 -19.49 -0.52 -7.35
C ASN A 63 -19.41 -0.44 -8.89
N LYS A 64 -19.60 0.74 -9.48
CA LYS A 64 -19.40 0.96 -10.90
C LYS A 64 -17.91 1.16 -11.19
N LYS A 65 -17.42 0.56 -12.27
CA LYS A 65 -16.01 0.65 -12.67
C LYS A 65 -15.65 2.09 -13.01
N ILE A 66 -14.53 2.56 -12.47
CA ILE A 66 -13.92 3.83 -12.85
C ILE A 66 -13.27 3.66 -14.23
N PRO A 67 -13.42 4.62 -15.16
CA PRO A 67 -12.75 4.58 -16.45
C PRO A 67 -11.24 4.39 -16.31
N MET A 68 -10.63 3.56 -17.16
CA MET A 68 -9.19 3.26 -17.10
C MET A 68 -8.33 4.52 -17.27
N ASN A 69 -8.77 5.48 -18.07
CA ASN A 69 -8.08 6.76 -18.25
C ASN A 69 -8.03 7.57 -16.95
N ASP A 70 -9.11 7.55 -16.17
CA ASP A 70 -9.17 8.24 -14.88
C ASP A 70 -8.25 7.55 -13.86
N VAL A 71 -8.23 6.21 -13.86
CA VAL A 71 -7.30 5.42 -13.03
C VAL A 71 -5.85 5.71 -13.43
N TYR A 72 -5.55 5.77 -14.72
CA TYR A 72 -4.22 6.12 -15.23
C TYR A 72 -3.77 7.50 -14.75
N ALA A 73 -4.62 8.51 -14.85
CA ALA A 73 -4.30 9.86 -14.38
C ALA A 73 -4.06 9.91 -12.86
N LEU A 74 -4.80 9.12 -12.07
CA LEU A 74 -4.55 8.97 -10.62
C LEU A 74 -3.20 8.28 -10.33
N ILE A 75 -2.83 7.26 -11.13
CA ILE A 75 -1.53 6.58 -11.04
C ILE A 75 -0.41 7.57 -11.37
N TYR A 76 -0.53 8.29 -12.49
CA TYR A 76 0.44 9.29 -12.94
C TYR A 76 0.71 10.32 -11.85
N LYS A 77 -0.35 10.92 -11.31
CA LYS A 77 -0.24 11.89 -10.22
C LYS A 77 0.42 11.30 -8.97
N SER A 78 0.10 10.05 -8.64
CA SER A 78 0.70 9.35 -7.51
C SER A 78 2.19 9.10 -7.72
N ILE A 79 2.62 8.66 -8.90
CA ILE A 79 4.03 8.34 -9.18
C ILE A 79 4.85 9.63 -9.31
N GLN A 80 4.32 10.65 -9.99
CA GLN A 80 4.98 11.94 -10.19
C GLN A 80 5.39 12.60 -8.87
N LYS A 81 4.52 12.54 -7.86
CA LYS A 81 4.81 13.05 -6.50
C LYS A 81 6.05 12.42 -5.86
N TYR A 82 6.38 11.19 -6.21
CA TYR A 82 7.51 10.44 -5.65
C TYR A 82 8.74 10.44 -6.54
N ALA A 83 8.61 10.78 -7.81
CA ALA A 83 9.73 10.90 -8.75
C ALA A 83 10.78 11.91 -8.25
N GLU A 84 10.34 13.03 -7.67
CA GLU A 84 11.24 14.04 -7.09
C GLU A 84 11.97 13.56 -5.84
N ARG A 85 11.35 12.70 -5.03
CA ARG A 85 11.88 12.28 -3.72
C ARG A 85 13.02 11.27 -3.83
N TYR A 86 13.02 10.46 -4.88
CA TYR A 86 13.93 9.32 -5.04
C TYR A 86 14.84 9.44 -6.27
N ASP A 87 15.12 10.67 -6.68
CA ASP A 87 16.05 10.93 -7.79
C ASP A 87 17.42 10.28 -7.51
N GLY A 88 17.97 9.59 -8.51
CA GLY A 88 19.23 8.84 -8.40
C GLY A 88 19.17 7.48 -7.69
N GLN A 89 17.98 6.98 -7.34
CA GLN A 89 17.80 5.63 -6.79
C GLN A 89 17.25 4.66 -7.85
N PHE A 90 17.57 3.36 -7.71
CA PHE A 90 17.10 2.34 -8.66
C PHE A 90 15.84 1.65 -8.17
N LEU A 91 14.81 1.64 -9.00
CA LEU A 91 13.63 0.82 -8.77
C LEU A 91 13.93 -0.64 -9.13
N VAL A 92 13.86 -1.52 -8.13
CA VAL A 92 14.08 -2.96 -8.29
C VAL A 92 12.77 -3.70 -8.54
N ARG A 93 11.69 -3.30 -7.83
CA ARG A 93 10.39 -3.96 -7.93
C ARG A 93 9.25 -2.96 -7.90
N LEU A 94 8.26 -3.24 -8.74
CA LEU A 94 6.94 -2.61 -8.73
C LEU A 94 5.91 -3.65 -8.31
N MET A 95 5.12 -3.34 -7.29
CA MET A 95 4.08 -4.22 -6.77
C MET A 95 2.76 -3.47 -6.70
N ILE A 96 1.68 -4.13 -7.13
CA ILE A 96 0.30 -3.71 -6.85
C ILE A 96 -0.30 -4.61 -5.76
N ARG A 97 -1.01 -4.01 -4.81
CA ARG A 97 -1.84 -4.73 -3.86
C ARG A 97 -3.29 -4.32 -4.06
N VAL A 98 -4.12 -5.28 -4.49
CA VAL A 98 -5.53 -5.05 -4.82
C VAL A 98 -6.41 -5.53 -3.67
N TYR A 99 -7.34 -4.68 -3.27
CA TYR A 99 -8.36 -4.93 -2.28
C TYR A 99 -9.72 -4.86 -2.97
N MET A 100 -10.55 -5.88 -2.79
CA MET A 100 -11.88 -5.94 -3.40
C MET A 100 -12.88 -6.46 -2.38
N THR A 101 -14.16 -6.11 -2.51
CA THR A 101 -15.26 -6.68 -1.74
C THR A 101 -16.02 -7.67 -2.60
N GLY A 102 -16.11 -8.92 -2.17
CA GLY A 102 -16.82 -9.97 -2.89
C GLY A 102 -15.98 -11.23 -2.96
N GLU A 103 -16.54 -12.26 -3.58
CA GLU A 103 -15.82 -13.52 -3.74
C GLU A 103 -14.69 -13.38 -4.76
N LYS A 104 -13.58 -14.05 -4.46
CA LYS A 104 -12.42 -14.10 -5.34
C LYS A 104 -12.79 -14.87 -6.60
N LYS A 105 -12.94 -14.17 -7.71
CA LYS A 105 -13.11 -14.79 -9.03
C LYS A 105 -11.82 -15.47 -9.46
N GLU A 106 -11.93 -16.62 -10.14
CA GLU A 106 -10.77 -17.24 -10.78
C GLU A 106 -10.13 -16.27 -11.77
N ARG A 107 -8.80 -16.23 -11.75
CA ARG A 107 -8.02 -15.41 -12.67
C ARG A 107 -7.82 -16.20 -13.95
N PRO A 108 -8.11 -15.62 -15.13
CA PRO A 108 -7.74 -16.26 -16.39
C PRO A 108 -6.22 -16.49 -16.44
N LEU A 109 -5.81 -17.62 -17.02
CA LEU A 109 -4.40 -17.93 -17.26
C LEU A 109 -3.83 -16.89 -18.22
N PHE A 110 -2.68 -16.31 -17.88
CA PHE A 110 -2.08 -15.26 -18.69
C PHE A 110 -1.58 -15.80 -20.04
N SER A 111 -2.02 -15.19 -21.13
CA SER A 111 -1.39 -15.29 -22.44
C SER A 111 -0.55 -14.04 -22.68
N LEU A 112 0.76 -14.23 -22.89
CA LEU A 112 1.73 -13.17 -23.15
C LEU A 112 1.47 -12.44 -24.49
N GLU A 113 0.69 -13.04 -25.40
CA GLU A 113 0.54 -12.55 -26.78
C GLU A 113 -0.45 -11.39 -26.96
N GLY A 114 -1.26 -11.08 -25.95
CA GLY A 114 -2.35 -10.09 -26.07
C GLY A 114 -2.09 -8.72 -25.45
N SER A 115 -0.95 -8.53 -24.76
CA SER A 115 -0.73 -7.35 -23.92
C SER A 115 0.03 -6.25 -24.67
N SER A 116 -0.28 -5.00 -24.31
CA SER A 116 0.56 -3.80 -24.46
C SER A 116 0.77 -3.17 -25.85
N LYS A 117 -0.29 -3.01 -26.66
CA LYS A 117 -0.27 -2.02 -27.78
C LYS A 117 -1.35 -0.94 -27.77
N SER A 118 -2.41 -1.08 -26.97
CA SER A 118 -3.56 -0.18 -27.05
C SER A 118 -3.48 1.08 -26.17
N PHE A 119 -2.69 1.08 -25.08
CA PHE A 119 -2.62 2.25 -24.17
C PHE A 119 -1.50 3.24 -24.49
N LEU A 120 -0.54 2.88 -25.34
CA LEU A 120 0.62 3.72 -25.72
C LEU A 120 0.25 4.96 -26.56
N ASN A 121 -0.99 5.04 -27.08
CA ASN A 121 -1.41 6.08 -28.01
C ASN A 121 -2.36 7.13 -27.41
N HIS A 122 -2.58 7.11 -26.10
CA HIS A 122 -3.40 8.12 -25.45
C HIS A 122 -2.49 9.13 -24.76
N GLU A 123 -2.35 10.31 -25.36
CA GLU A 123 -1.96 11.49 -24.58
C GLU A 123 -2.94 11.58 -23.41
N PRO A 124 -2.45 11.57 -22.16
CA PRO A 124 -3.33 11.80 -21.04
C PRO A 124 -3.78 13.25 -21.14
N GLU A 125 -5.01 13.48 -21.62
CA GLU A 125 -5.76 14.66 -21.19
C GLU A 125 -5.87 14.55 -19.67
N LEU A 126 -4.88 15.07 -18.95
CA LEU A 126 -4.84 15.16 -17.50
C LEU A 126 -5.91 16.17 -17.08
N ARG A 127 -7.17 15.77 -17.17
CA ARG A 127 -8.29 16.51 -16.57
C ARG A 127 -8.03 16.57 -15.07
N GLU A 128 -8.40 17.67 -14.43
CA GLU A 128 -8.34 17.78 -12.98
C GLU A 128 -9.32 16.78 -12.34
N ILE A 129 -8.84 15.58 -12.05
CA ILE A 129 -9.63 14.56 -11.36
C ILE A 129 -9.64 14.91 -9.88
N LYS A 130 -10.84 15.19 -9.36
CA LYS A 130 -11.05 15.37 -7.92
C LYS A 130 -10.70 14.07 -7.19
N PRO A 131 -10.10 14.13 -5.99
CA PRO A 131 -9.82 12.94 -5.19
C PRO A 131 -11.09 12.10 -5.02
N ILE A 132 -11.08 10.86 -5.49
CA ILE A 132 -12.20 9.95 -5.34
C ILE A 132 -12.09 9.31 -3.95
N PRO A 133 -13.09 9.49 -3.06
CA PRO A 133 -13.02 8.97 -1.71
C PRO A 133 -13.09 7.45 -1.71
N THR A 134 -12.09 6.79 -1.13
CA THR A 134 -12.10 5.32 -1.02
C THR A 134 -12.98 4.85 0.14
N LYS A 135 -13.77 3.80 -0.10
CA LYS A 135 -14.51 3.08 0.94
C LYS A 135 -13.56 2.25 1.81
N GLU A 136 -13.85 2.17 3.10
CA GLU A 136 -13.18 1.25 4.02
C GLU A 136 -13.67 -0.18 3.75
N ILE A 137 -12.74 -1.11 3.50
CA ILE A 137 -13.06 -2.52 3.30
C ILE A 137 -12.88 -3.21 4.64
N ARG A 138 -13.99 -3.51 5.32
CA ARG A 138 -13.98 -4.21 6.62
C ARG A 138 -14.19 -5.70 6.41
N TYR A 139 -13.11 -6.48 6.46
CA TYR A 139 -13.18 -7.94 6.53
C TYR A 139 -13.18 -8.38 8.00
N HIS A 140 -14.38 -8.51 8.58
CA HIS A 140 -14.65 -9.10 9.90
C HIS A 140 -13.93 -8.45 11.11
N LYS A 141 -14.52 -8.56 12.30
CA LYS A 141 -13.84 -8.18 13.55
C LYS A 141 -12.67 -9.15 13.76
N SER A 142 -11.44 -8.65 13.89
CA SER A 142 -10.40 -9.45 14.52
C SER A 142 -10.83 -9.69 15.96
N SER A 143 -11.26 -10.91 16.28
CA SER A 143 -11.52 -11.31 17.65
C SER A 143 -10.17 -11.58 18.31
N TYR A 144 -9.51 -10.53 18.79
CA TYR A 144 -8.37 -10.71 19.67
C TYR A 144 -8.90 -11.29 20.99
N PRO A 145 -8.35 -12.42 21.48
CA PRO A 145 -8.68 -12.87 22.81
C PRO A 145 -8.32 -11.76 23.81
N THR A 146 -9.26 -11.39 24.68
CA THR A 146 -9.10 -10.32 25.68
C THR A 146 -8.13 -10.69 26.81
N HIS A 147 -7.75 -11.96 26.88
CA HIS A 147 -6.86 -12.51 27.89
C HIS A 147 -6.07 -13.68 27.31
N ILE A 148 -4.91 -13.97 27.89
CA ILE A 148 -4.10 -15.14 27.53
C ILE A 148 -4.88 -16.37 27.97
N THR A 149 -5.33 -17.19 27.01
CA THR A 149 -5.95 -18.48 27.33
C THR A 149 -4.90 -19.44 27.89
N ALA A 150 -5.18 -20.03 29.05
CA ALA A 150 -4.33 -21.05 29.64
C ALA A 150 -4.05 -22.17 28.63
N LEU A 151 -2.78 -22.60 28.54
CA LEU A 151 -2.39 -23.69 27.66
C LEU A 151 -3.15 -24.95 28.10
N LYS A 152 -4.01 -25.47 27.23
CA LYS A 152 -4.56 -26.81 27.40
C LYS A 152 -3.39 -27.80 27.38
N PRO A 153 -3.35 -28.80 28.27
CA PRO A 153 -2.30 -29.81 28.24
C PRO A 153 -2.32 -30.48 26.85
N CYS A 154 -1.27 -30.26 26.08
CA CYS A 154 -1.11 -30.83 24.75
C CYS A 154 0.17 -31.66 24.74
N HIS A 155 0.08 -32.89 24.25
CA HIS A 155 1.18 -33.86 24.26
C HIS A 155 2.21 -33.65 23.12
N THR A 156 2.13 -32.55 22.38
CA THR A 156 3.09 -32.26 21.30
C THR A 156 4.25 -31.39 21.82
N LYS A 157 5.49 -31.78 21.49
CA LYS A 157 6.70 -30.98 21.77
C LYS A 157 6.58 -29.62 21.06
N LEU A 158 6.35 -28.56 21.83
CA LEU A 158 6.33 -27.19 21.31
C LEU A 158 7.73 -26.77 20.89
N LYS A 159 7.85 -26.07 19.75
CA LYS A 159 9.10 -25.45 19.33
C LYS A 159 9.41 -24.26 20.25
N PRO A 160 10.67 -24.08 20.68
CA PRO A 160 11.03 -22.90 21.45
C PRO A 160 10.83 -21.64 20.59
N PHE A 161 10.25 -20.60 21.20
CA PHE A 161 10.17 -19.26 20.63
C PHE A 161 10.67 -18.27 21.68
N ILE A 162 11.29 -17.19 21.21
CA ILE A 162 11.76 -16.11 22.08
C ILE A 162 10.63 -15.09 22.18
N VAL A 163 10.31 -14.71 23.42
CA VAL A 163 9.47 -13.55 23.72
C VAL A 163 10.44 -12.44 24.10
N ALA A 164 10.48 -11.37 23.30
CA ALA A 164 11.17 -10.15 23.69
C ALA A 164 10.23 -9.32 24.58
N ASP A 165 10.72 -8.86 25.72
CA ASP A 165 9.98 -7.94 26.58
C ASP A 165 9.67 -6.65 25.81
N ILE A 166 8.41 -6.25 25.82
CA ILE A 166 8.01 -4.93 25.34
C ILE A 166 8.33 -3.92 26.45
N GLU A 167 9.17 -2.93 26.15
CA GLU A 167 9.45 -1.84 27.09
C GLU A 167 8.12 -1.20 27.53
N THR A 168 7.88 -1.15 28.85
CA THR A 168 6.73 -0.46 29.44
C THR A 168 7.24 0.83 30.07
N LEU A 169 6.56 1.94 29.77
CA LEU A 169 6.81 3.22 30.43
C LEU A 169 5.82 3.34 31.59
N LEU A 170 6.31 3.76 32.75
CA LEU A 170 5.45 4.10 33.89
C LEU A 170 4.98 5.55 33.71
N ILE A 171 3.69 5.74 33.47
CA ILE A 171 3.07 7.08 33.35
C ILE A 171 1.85 7.09 34.28
N ASP A 172 1.83 8.02 35.23
CA ASP A 172 0.79 8.15 36.27
C ASP A 172 0.58 6.87 37.11
N ASP A 173 1.66 6.22 37.53
CA ASP A 173 1.65 4.94 38.26
C ASP A 173 0.96 3.77 37.53
N VAL A 174 0.79 3.89 36.22
CA VAL A 174 0.24 2.83 35.36
C VAL A 174 1.28 2.43 34.31
N HIS A 175 1.57 1.13 34.23
CA HIS A 175 2.44 0.57 33.17
C HIS A 175 1.74 0.65 31.81
N LYS A 176 2.28 1.47 30.90
CA LYS A 176 1.77 1.60 29.53
C LYS A 176 2.78 1.02 28.53
N PRO A 177 2.36 0.14 27.61
CA PRO A 177 3.26 -0.39 26.58
C PRO A 177 3.66 0.70 25.58
N MET A 178 4.94 0.76 25.22
CA MET A 178 5.51 1.87 24.42
C MET A 178 4.80 2.06 23.06
N ARG A 179 4.26 1.00 22.44
CA ARG A 179 3.51 1.10 21.16
C ARG A 179 2.21 1.89 21.25
N GLN A 180 1.64 2.11 22.44
CA GLN A 180 0.39 2.86 22.61
C GLN A 180 0.60 4.38 22.75
N VAL A 181 1.86 4.83 22.93
CA VAL A 181 2.21 6.25 23.03
C VAL A 181 2.65 6.74 21.66
N SER A 182 1.69 7.02 20.77
CA SER A 182 1.96 7.85 19.60
C SER A 182 0.80 8.80 19.34
N TRP A 183 1.16 10.08 19.15
CA TRP A 183 0.33 11.22 18.72
C TRP A 183 -0.45 11.99 19.78
N TRP A 184 0.28 12.62 20.71
CA TRP A 184 -0.07 13.97 21.17
C TRP A 184 1.21 14.81 21.21
N TYR A 185 1.56 15.40 20.07
CA TYR A 185 2.43 16.57 20.05
C TYR A 185 1.55 17.78 20.33
N THR A 186 1.75 18.42 21.47
CA THR A 186 1.45 19.85 21.60
C THR A 186 2.73 20.56 22.06
N PRO A 187 3.11 21.66 21.40
CA PRO A 187 4.28 22.46 21.77
C PRO A 187 3.93 23.37 22.96
N VAL A 188 4.92 24.16 23.43
CA VAL A 188 4.88 25.21 24.49
C VAL A 188 5.46 24.69 25.82
N ASN A 189 6.46 25.29 26.48
CA ASN A 189 7.23 26.52 26.28
C ASN A 189 8.60 26.37 26.95
N ARG A 190 9.59 27.14 26.49
CA ARG A 190 10.78 27.47 27.27
C ARG A 190 10.38 28.22 28.55
N SER A 191 10.81 27.73 29.71
CA SER A 191 11.20 28.60 30.84
C SER A 191 11.79 27.80 32.01
N LEU A 192 13.03 28.16 32.33
CA LEU A 192 13.67 28.18 33.64
C LEU A 192 14.10 26.86 34.29
N ILE A 193 15.37 26.56 34.04
CA ILE A 193 16.31 25.97 34.98
C ILE A 193 16.45 26.93 36.17
N LEU A 194 16.22 26.41 37.38
CA LEU A 194 17.00 26.69 38.60
C LEU A 194 16.98 25.42 39.45
#